data_AF-A0A8C5RA99-F1
#
_entry.id   AF-A0A8C5RA99-F1
#
_cell.length_a   1.000
_cell.length_b   1.000
_cell.length_c   1.000
_cell.angle_alpha   90.00
_cell.angle_beta   90.00
_cell.angle_gamma   90.00
#
_symmetry.space_group_name_H-M   'P 1'
#
loop_
_entity.id
_entity.type
_entity.pdbx_description
1 polymer ?
#
loop_
_entity_poly.entity_id
_entity_poly.type
_entity_poly.pdbx_seq_one_letter_code
_entity_poly.pdbx_strand_id
1 'polypeptide(L)'
;MRSGLLREVRGTCLCSILAPWPWASRFAFPDWAYKPESSPGSRQIQLWHFILELLQKEEYHDVIAWQGDYGEFVIKDPDEVARLWGIRKCKPHMNYDKLSRALRYYYNKRILHKTKGKRFTYKFNFSKVVLVNYPHGSAHWCGQANSKLWVS
;
A
#
# COMPACT_ATOMS: atom_id res chain seq x y z
N MET A 1 -13.62 38.86 27.37
CA MET A 1 -14.14 38.20 26.15
C MET A 1 -13.58 36.77 26.13
N ARG A 2 -14.43 35.75 26.19
CA ARG A 2 -14.02 34.33 26.16
C ARG A 2 -14.69 33.64 24.97
N SER A 3 -13.91 32.91 24.17
CA SER A 3 -14.41 31.92 23.22
C SER A 3 -13.31 30.91 22.91
N GLY A 4 -13.58 29.62 23.19
CA GLY A 4 -12.93 28.52 22.46
C GLY A 4 -13.53 28.40 21.05
N LEU A 5 -13.33 27.32 20.28
CA LEU A 5 -12.79 26.01 20.63
C LEU A 5 -12.43 25.26 19.32
N LEU A 6 -11.66 24.17 19.45
CA LEU A 6 -11.54 23.01 18.56
C LEU A 6 -10.73 23.08 17.24
N ARG A 7 -10.03 21.95 17.04
CA ARG A 7 -9.37 21.48 15.81
C ARG A 7 -10.41 20.79 14.92
N GLU A 8 -10.17 20.71 13.61
CA GLU A 8 -10.61 19.57 12.81
C GLU A 8 -9.67 19.38 11.60
N VAL A 9 -8.95 18.26 11.53
CA VAL A 9 -8.13 17.88 10.36
C VAL A 9 -8.97 17.01 9.45
N ARG A 10 -9.50 17.56 8.35
CA ARG A 10 -10.19 16.76 7.31
C ARG A 10 -9.88 17.25 5.90
N GLY A 11 -8.94 16.58 5.24
CA GLY A 11 -8.85 16.59 3.78
C GLY A 11 -9.98 15.77 3.17
N THR A 12 -11.11 16.41 2.85
CA THR A 12 -12.21 15.78 2.12
C THR A 12 -12.02 15.94 0.61
N CYS A 13 -11.87 14.83 -0.12
CA CYS A 13 -11.70 14.85 -1.57
C CYS A 13 -13.06 15.07 -2.27
N LEU A 14 -13.25 16.24 -2.87
CA LEU A 14 -14.46 16.63 -3.61
C LEU A 14 -14.37 16.18 -5.07
N CYS A 15 -15.32 15.36 -5.54
CA CYS A 15 -15.52 15.10 -6.97
C CYS A 15 -16.91 14.47 -7.22
N SER A 16 -17.92 15.25 -7.64
CA SER A 16 -19.20 14.78 -8.21
C SER A 16 -20.10 15.92 -8.73
N ILE A 17 -19.73 16.56 -9.83
CA ILE A 17 -20.52 17.52 -10.65
C ILE A 17 -19.76 17.76 -11.97
N LEU A 18 -20.34 17.94 -13.17
CA LEU A 18 -21.72 17.87 -13.70
C LEU A 18 -21.66 17.30 -15.13
N ALA A 19 -22.64 16.48 -15.59
CA ALA A 19 -23.21 16.52 -16.95
C ALA A 19 -24.24 15.38 -17.22
N PRO A 20 -25.24 15.57 -18.11
CA PRO A 20 -26.29 14.57 -18.36
C PRO A 20 -26.45 14.11 -19.85
N TRP A 21 -27.46 13.25 -20.08
CA TRP A 21 -28.23 13.03 -21.33
C TRP A 21 -27.88 11.85 -22.29
N PRO A 22 -28.87 11.31 -23.06
CA PRO A 22 -29.05 9.86 -23.09
C PRO A 22 -29.30 9.23 -24.48
N TRP A 23 -28.30 8.55 -25.04
CA TRP A 23 -28.49 7.51 -26.07
C TRP A 23 -27.17 6.73 -26.32
N ALA A 24 -26.85 5.74 -25.49
CA ALA A 24 -25.69 4.89 -25.74
C ALA A 24 -25.97 3.44 -25.33
N SER A 25 -26.54 2.66 -26.25
CA SER A 25 -26.65 1.22 -26.10
C SER A 25 -26.51 0.51 -27.43
N ARG A 26 -25.30 -0.05 -27.65
CA ARG A 26 -25.25 -1.45 -28.09
C ARG A 26 -24.04 -2.26 -27.63
N PHE A 27 -22.85 -1.68 -27.42
CA PHE A 27 -21.76 -2.31 -26.65
C PHE A 27 -20.82 -1.25 -26.04
N ALA A 28 -21.06 -0.87 -24.79
CA ALA A 28 -20.14 -0.12 -23.95
C ALA A 28 -20.15 -0.72 -22.54
N PHE A 29 -18.97 -0.90 -21.94
CA PHE A 29 -18.86 -1.47 -20.59
C PHE A 29 -19.41 -0.49 -19.54
N PRO A 30 -19.99 -0.96 -18.41
CA PRO A 30 -20.61 -0.06 -17.44
C PRO A 30 -19.57 0.81 -16.71
N ASP A 31 -19.96 2.01 -16.25
CA ASP A 31 -19.07 3.06 -15.72
C ASP A 31 -18.17 2.67 -14.52
N TRP A 32 -18.36 1.50 -13.91
CA TRP A 32 -17.39 0.97 -12.94
C TRP A 32 -16.06 0.53 -13.61
N ALA A 33 -16.09 0.25 -14.92
CA ALA A 33 -14.94 -0.21 -15.70
C ALA A 33 -14.01 0.94 -16.14
N TYR A 34 -14.52 2.18 -16.24
CA TYR A 34 -13.75 3.37 -16.55
C TYR A 34 -14.13 4.54 -15.63
N LYS A 35 -13.31 4.79 -14.60
CA LYS A 35 -13.34 6.06 -13.87
C LYS A 35 -12.08 6.89 -14.17
N PRO A 36 -12.16 7.88 -15.09
CA PRO A 36 -11.36 9.09 -14.89
C PRO A 36 -11.80 9.66 -13.53
N GLU A 37 -10.93 9.96 -12.58
CA GLU A 37 -9.55 10.40 -12.78
C GLU A 37 -8.58 9.55 -11.96
N SER A 38 -7.47 9.12 -12.57
CA SER A 38 -6.29 8.66 -11.83
C SER A 38 -5.39 9.86 -11.60
N SER A 39 -5.16 10.26 -10.35
CA SER A 39 -3.91 10.96 -10.02
C SER A 39 -2.76 10.06 -10.49
N PRO A 40 -1.90 10.48 -11.44
CA PRO A 40 -0.82 9.62 -11.94
C PRO A 40 0.18 9.36 -10.81
N GLY A 41 0.44 8.09 -10.50
CA GLY A 41 1.36 7.69 -9.43
C GLY A 41 0.69 6.90 -8.29
N SER A 42 -0.11 7.56 -7.44
CA SER A 42 -0.59 6.95 -6.19
C SER A 42 -1.41 5.67 -6.38
N ARG A 43 -2.27 5.63 -7.41
CA ARG A 43 -3.11 4.45 -7.71
C ARG A 43 -2.32 3.26 -8.25
N GLN A 44 -1.06 3.43 -8.68
CA GLN A 44 -0.22 2.36 -9.23
C GLN A 44 0.58 1.58 -8.18
N ILE A 45 0.61 2.04 -6.92
CA ILE A 45 1.34 1.39 -5.83
C ILE A 45 0.96 -0.10 -5.68
N GLN A 46 1.96 -0.94 -5.43
CA GLN A 46 1.79 -2.37 -5.15
C GLN A 46 1.70 -2.61 -3.65
N LEU A 47 0.98 -3.65 -3.21
CA LEU A 47 0.75 -3.92 -1.78
C LEU A 47 2.07 -4.05 -1.00
N TRP A 48 3.10 -4.68 -1.56
CA TRP A 48 4.37 -4.85 -0.86
C TRP A 48 5.11 -3.52 -0.61
N HIS A 49 5.03 -2.54 -1.53
CA HIS A 49 5.55 -1.18 -1.32
C HIS A 49 4.77 -0.47 -0.21
N PHE A 50 3.45 -0.59 -0.23
CA PHE A 50 2.58 0.00 0.79
C PHE A 50 2.84 -0.58 2.19
N ILE A 51 3.06 -1.90 2.30
CA ILE A 51 3.45 -2.56 3.56
C ILE A 51 4.79 -2.02 4.07
N LEU A 52 5.80 -1.85 3.19
CA LEU A 52 7.07 -1.22 3.57
C LEU A 52 6.89 0.24 4.00
N GLU A 53 5.98 0.99 3.39
CA GLU A 53 5.70 2.39 3.78
C GLU A 53 5.07 2.48 5.18
N LEU A 54 4.12 1.59 5.52
CA LEU A 54 3.56 1.55 6.87
C LEU A 54 4.64 1.18 7.91
N LEU A 55 5.48 0.19 7.58
CA LEU A 55 6.57 -0.30 8.43
C LEU A 55 7.73 0.70 8.66
N GLN A 56 7.71 1.86 8.00
CA GLN A 56 8.69 2.94 8.19
C GLN A 56 8.18 4.08 9.09
N LYS A 57 6.91 4.05 9.52
CA LYS A 57 6.28 5.17 10.25
C LYS A 57 5.82 4.70 11.62
N GLU A 58 6.34 5.32 12.67
CA GLU A 58 6.00 4.98 14.06
C GLU A 58 4.50 5.06 14.36
N GLU A 59 3.75 5.94 13.68
CA GLU A 59 2.29 6.09 13.83
C GLU A 59 1.51 4.79 13.57
N TYR A 60 2.06 3.85 12.80
CA TYR A 60 1.43 2.53 12.54
C TYR A 60 2.05 1.39 13.35
N HIS A 61 2.95 1.66 14.31
CA HIS A 61 3.64 0.60 15.07
C HIS A 61 2.68 -0.42 15.67
N ASP A 62 1.53 0.02 16.21
CA ASP A 62 0.54 -0.86 16.85
C ASP A 62 -0.41 -1.55 15.86
N VAL A 63 -0.36 -1.16 14.59
CA VAL A 63 -1.08 -1.77 13.46
C VAL A 63 -0.20 -2.79 12.72
N ILE A 64 1.07 -2.45 12.48
CA ILE A 64 2.04 -3.28 11.76
C ILE A 64 3.48 -2.90 12.19
N ALA A 65 4.30 -3.90 12.50
CA ALA A 65 5.68 -3.66 12.97
C ALA A 65 6.65 -4.75 12.52
N TRP A 66 7.94 -4.39 12.41
CA TRP A 66 9.03 -5.35 12.34
C TRP A 66 9.07 -6.20 13.63
N GLN A 67 9.35 -7.49 13.53
CA GLN A 67 9.61 -8.34 14.70
C GLN A 67 10.52 -9.52 14.36
N GLY A 68 11.27 -10.03 15.33
CA GLY A 68 12.07 -11.24 15.16
C GLY A 68 13.26 -11.00 14.21
N ASP A 69 13.41 -11.87 13.21
CA ASP A 69 14.53 -11.83 12.28
C ASP A 69 14.53 -10.59 11.38
N TYR A 70 15.69 -10.26 10.80
CA TYR A 70 15.80 -9.24 9.74
C TYR A 70 14.79 -9.46 8.60
N GLY A 71 13.97 -8.43 8.36
CA GLY A 71 12.90 -8.42 7.36
C GLY A 71 11.63 -9.19 7.73
N GLU A 72 11.55 -9.77 8.93
CA GLU A 72 10.30 -10.33 9.47
C GLU A 72 9.44 -9.23 10.11
N PHE A 73 8.15 -9.25 9.82
CA PHE A 73 7.17 -8.29 10.30
C PHE A 73 5.85 -8.96 10.64
N VAL A 74 5.06 -8.33 11.51
CA VAL A 74 3.73 -8.79 11.91
C VAL A 74 2.71 -7.71 11.66
N ILE A 75 1.57 -8.13 11.11
CA ILE A 75 0.35 -7.31 11.07
C ILE A 75 -0.37 -7.57 12.39
N LYS A 76 -0.34 -6.58 13.29
CA LYS A 76 -0.98 -6.62 14.61
C LYS A 76 -2.48 -6.40 14.49
N ASP A 77 -2.89 -5.44 13.66
CA ASP A 77 -4.28 -5.17 13.27
C ASP A 77 -4.49 -5.47 11.77
N PRO A 78 -5.05 -6.64 11.43
CA PRO A 78 -5.32 -7.04 10.04
C PRO A 78 -6.37 -6.19 9.32
N ASP A 79 -7.34 -5.67 10.07
CA ASP A 79 -8.48 -4.94 9.50
C ASP A 79 -8.09 -3.50 9.21
N GLU A 80 -7.30 -2.86 10.09
CA GLU A 80 -6.79 -1.51 9.86
C GLU A 80 -5.80 -1.47 8.67
N VAL A 81 -4.89 -2.44 8.56
CA VAL A 81 -4.02 -2.56 7.36
C VAL A 81 -4.86 -2.72 6.08
N ALA A 82 -5.96 -3.48 6.13
CA ALA A 82 -6.86 -3.64 4.99
C ALA A 82 -7.66 -2.37 4.68
N ARG A 83 -8.11 -1.62 5.70
CA ARG A 83 -8.81 -0.34 5.57
C ARG A 83 -7.91 0.71 4.94
N LEU A 84 -6.68 0.88 5.44
CA LEU A 84 -5.68 1.81 4.90
C LEU A 84 -5.33 1.46 3.44
N TRP A 85 -5.20 0.16 3.11
CA TRP A 85 -5.00 -0.29 1.74
C TRP A 85 -6.22 -0.01 0.83
N GLY A 86 -7.43 -0.19 1.37
CA GLY A 86 -8.68 0.16 0.71
C GLY A 86 -8.74 1.64 0.35
N ILE A 87 -8.40 2.52 1.30
CA ILE A 87 -8.30 3.97 1.08
C ILE A 87 -7.26 4.28 0.00
N ARG A 88 -6.04 3.74 0.12
CA ARG A 88 -4.94 3.97 -0.83
C ARG A 88 -5.26 3.60 -2.28
N LYS A 89 -6.16 2.63 -2.49
CA LYS A 89 -6.56 2.12 -3.83
C LYS A 89 -7.98 2.50 -4.25
N CYS A 90 -8.68 3.32 -3.47
CA CYS A 90 -10.11 3.64 -3.63
C CYS A 90 -11.00 2.38 -3.77
N LYS A 91 -10.78 1.38 -2.89
CA LYS A 91 -11.55 0.14 -2.81
C LYS A 91 -12.26 0.05 -1.45
N PRO A 92 -13.50 0.56 -1.32
CA PRO A 92 -14.19 0.66 -0.02
C PRO A 92 -14.54 -0.70 0.60
N HIS A 93 -14.62 -1.77 -0.19
CA HIS A 93 -14.86 -3.14 0.27
C HIS A 93 -13.57 -3.98 0.35
N MET A 94 -12.42 -3.34 0.62
CA MET A 94 -11.18 -4.06 0.95
C MET A 94 -11.29 -4.67 2.35
N ASN A 95 -10.76 -5.88 2.53
CA ASN A 95 -10.68 -6.56 3.82
C ASN A 95 -9.42 -7.45 3.85
N TYR A 96 -9.11 -8.03 5.02
CA TYR A 96 -7.89 -8.83 5.17
C TYR A 96 -7.87 -10.09 4.30
N ASP A 97 -9.01 -10.73 4.01
CA ASP A 97 -9.05 -11.92 3.14
C ASP A 97 -8.59 -11.60 1.70
N LYS A 98 -9.05 -10.46 1.15
CA LYS A 98 -8.64 -9.98 -0.18
C LYS A 98 -7.18 -9.54 -0.18
N LEU A 99 -6.72 -8.88 0.88
CA LEU A 99 -5.33 -8.43 1.03
C LEU A 99 -4.37 -9.63 1.18
N SER A 100 -4.70 -10.60 2.03
CA SER A 100 -3.91 -11.81 2.25
C SER A 100 -3.86 -12.72 1.00
N ARG A 101 -4.90 -12.67 0.14
CA ARG A 101 -4.83 -13.29 -1.19
C ARG A 101 -3.72 -12.71 -2.06
N ALA A 102 -3.46 -11.41 -1.98
CA ALA A 102 -2.35 -10.75 -2.66
C ALA A 102 -1.00 -11.10 -2.02
N LEU A 103 -0.88 -11.08 -0.68
CA LEU A 103 0.34 -11.52 0.02
C LEU A 103 0.75 -12.95 -0.38
N ARG A 104 -0.23 -13.86 -0.52
CA ARG A 104 0.01 -15.25 -0.96
C ARG A 104 0.52 -15.37 -2.41
N TYR A 105 0.22 -14.44 -3.30
CA TYR A 105 0.84 -14.43 -4.63
C TYR A 105 2.33 -14.02 -4.58
N TYR A 106 2.76 -13.27 -3.56
CA TYR A 106 4.16 -12.85 -3.43
C TYR A 106 5.14 -13.96 -3.03
N TYR A 107 4.66 -15.10 -2.53
CA TYR A 107 5.49 -16.24 -2.16
C TYR A 107 6.23 -16.81 -3.38
N ASN A 108 5.50 -17.09 -4.46
CA ASN A 108 6.06 -17.63 -5.69
C ASN A 108 6.93 -16.59 -6.41
N LYS A 109 6.57 -15.30 -6.32
CA LYS A 109 7.38 -14.18 -6.83
C LYS A 109 8.62 -13.86 -5.97
N ARG A 110 8.84 -14.60 -4.87
CA ARG A 110 9.97 -14.43 -3.94
C ARG A 110 10.14 -12.99 -3.41
N ILE A 111 9.06 -12.23 -3.27
CA ILE A 111 9.06 -10.86 -2.71
C ILE A 111 9.00 -10.93 -1.18
N LEU A 112 8.07 -11.73 -0.66
CA LEU A 112 7.95 -12.06 0.75
C LEU A 112 7.41 -13.48 0.91
N HIS A 113 7.51 -14.05 2.11
CA HIS A 113 6.97 -15.36 2.45
C HIS A 113 6.22 -15.34 3.78
N LYS A 114 5.36 -16.33 4.00
CA LYS A 114 4.67 -16.52 5.27
C LYS A 114 5.60 -17.19 6.28
N THR A 115 5.74 -16.61 7.47
CA THR A 115 6.40 -17.29 8.59
C THR A 115 5.50 -18.41 9.09
N LYS A 116 6.01 -19.66 9.09
CA LYS A 116 5.26 -20.83 9.56
C LYS A 116 5.02 -20.73 11.07
N GLY A 117 3.89 -21.24 11.54
CA GLY A 117 3.52 -21.25 12.97
C GLY A 117 3.09 -19.90 13.58
N LYS A 118 3.47 -18.76 13.00
CA LYS A 118 3.13 -17.43 13.54
C LYS A 118 1.90 -16.81 12.86
N ARG A 119 0.92 -16.31 13.63
CA ARG A 119 -0.27 -15.61 13.10
C ARG A 119 0.13 -14.26 12.51
N PHE A 120 -0.37 -13.95 11.31
CA PHE A 120 -0.17 -12.66 10.61
C PHE A 120 1.29 -12.16 10.40
N THR A 121 2.30 -12.95 10.76
CA THR A 121 3.73 -12.68 10.52
C THR A 121 4.19 -13.13 9.13
N TYR A 122 5.00 -12.30 8.47
CA TYR A 122 5.57 -12.53 7.14
C TYR A 122 7.01 -12.04 7.12
N LYS A 123 7.82 -12.48 6.15
CA LYS A 123 9.22 -12.07 6.02
C LYS A 123 9.56 -11.69 4.59
N PHE A 124 10.07 -10.47 4.40
CA PHE A 124 10.55 -9.97 3.12
C PHE A 124 11.81 -10.72 2.67
N ASN A 125 12.00 -10.84 1.36
CA ASN A 125 13.24 -11.31 0.76
C ASN A 125 13.96 -10.13 0.13
N PHE A 126 14.69 -9.37 0.95
CA PHE A 126 15.36 -8.15 0.49
C PHE A 126 16.39 -8.41 -0.61
N SER A 127 17.05 -9.57 -0.62
CA SER A 127 17.96 -10.00 -1.70
C SER A 127 17.30 -10.08 -3.09
N LYS A 128 15.96 -10.16 -3.16
CA LYS A 128 15.20 -10.03 -4.41
C LYS A 128 14.42 -8.72 -4.53
N VAL A 129 13.93 -8.13 -3.44
CA VAL A 129 13.26 -6.82 -3.48
C VAL A 129 14.19 -5.70 -3.97
N VAL A 130 15.46 -5.71 -3.58
CA VAL A 130 16.47 -4.76 -4.10
C VAL A 130 16.64 -4.91 -5.62
N LEU A 131 16.62 -6.14 -6.16
CA LEU A 131 16.71 -6.40 -7.60
C LEU A 131 15.43 -6.02 -8.38
N VAL A 132 14.30 -5.81 -7.71
CA VAL A 132 13.07 -5.31 -8.35
C VAL A 132 13.06 -3.77 -8.38
N ASN A 133 13.70 -3.12 -7.41
CA ASN A 133 13.87 -1.67 -7.37
C ASN A 133 15.00 -1.15 -8.27
N TYR A 134 15.98 -2.00 -8.59
CA TYR A 134 16.97 -1.74 -9.64
C TYR A 134 16.56 -2.44 -10.95
N PRO A 135 15.83 -1.76 -11.87
CA PRO A 135 15.65 -2.29 -13.21
C PRO A 135 17.03 -2.48 -13.86
N HIS A 136 17.20 -3.61 -14.54
CA HIS A 136 18.43 -4.04 -15.21
C HIS A 136 18.74 -3.15 -16.43
N GLY A 137 19.19 -1.91 -16.16
CA GLY A 137 19.37 -0.86 -17.17
C GLY A 137 19.93 0.47 -16.66
N SER A 138 20.32 0.58 -15.39
CA SER A 138 21.01 1.77 -14.84
C SER A 138 22.34 1.40 -14.16
N ALA A 139 23.19 0.65 -14.88
CA ALA A 139 24.60 0.44 -14.51
C ALA A 139 25.48 1.66 -14.85
N HIS A 140 24.97 2.86 -14.56
CA HIS A 140 25.68 4.13 -14.62
C HIS A 140 24.98 5.07 -13.63
N TRP A 141 25.78 5.82 -12.87
CA TRP A 141 25.43 6.64 -11.69
C TRP A 141 25.46 5.93 -10.33
N CYS A 142 26.30 6.51 -9.47
CA CYS A 142 26.46 6.26 -8.05
C CYS A 142 27.01 4.88 -7.64
N GLY A 143 28.31 4.70 -7.91
CA GLY A 143 29.15 4.22 -6.81
C GLY A 143 29.05 5.19 -5.63
N GLN A 144 29.16 4.65 -4.41
CA GLN A 144 29.24 5.42 -3.15
C GLN A 144 27.91 5.93 -2.55
N ALA A 145 27.02 4.99 -2.20
CA ALA A 145 26.04 5.19 -1.11
C ALA A 145 26.29 4.16 0.01
N ASN A 146 26.53 4.66 1.22
CA ASN A 146 27.10 3.88 2.33
C ASN A 146 26.04 3.03 3.05
N SER A 147 26.40 1.85 3.55
CA SER A 147 25.51 0.82 4.12
C SER A 147 24.97 1.14 5.54
N LYS A 148 24.78 2.42 5.87
CA LYS A 148 24.55 2.91 7.25
C LYS A 148 23.30 3.77 7.50
N LEU A 149 22.39 3.92 6.52
CA LEU A 149 21.23 4.84 6.63
C LEU A 149 19.85 4.15 6.65
N TRP A 150 19.76 2.85 6.94
CA TRP A 150 18.48 2.11 6.98
C TRP A 150 18.02 1.69 8.38
N VAL A 151 18.57 2.29 9.46
CA VAL A 151 18.01 2.24 10.82
C VAL A 151 18.31 3.56 11.54
N SER A 152 17.38 4.51 11.46
CA SER A 152 17.19 5.66 12.34
C SER A 152 15.78 6.22 12.10
#